data_AF-A0A964LWS7-F1
#
_entry.id   AF-A0A964LWS7-F1
#
_cell.length_a   1.000
_cell.length_b   1.000
_cell.length_c   1.000
_cell.angle_alpha   90.00
_cell.angle_beta   90.00
_cell.angle_gamma   90.00
#
_symmetry.space_group_name_H-M   'P 1'
#
loop_
_entity.id
_entity.type
_entity.pdbx_description
1 polymer ?
#
loop_
_entity_poly.entity_id
_entity_poly.type
_entity_poly.pdbx_seq_one_letter_code
_entity_poly.pdbx_strand_id
1 'polypeptide(L)'
;MSEKKPRIMSIGLHIDEGDNVHGVWSEEAQRMTLRVIRDGKAVSARKVESTTYYERPKKPKILSRQEFSRSRDFTVSDEESVQLFSQLWAIDTNHKEIFGHSANAAVATVCGTDGSGTYYPVLAMVFGKVSGNPELFAWRRFIEFAQGTSSYDAEAQYALVVDSELSMIPKLNDQSAPIHGQFYLPKNWKLIYATSDSGKESIFNQLIASSDSAASKVLRLIATKESNVKHWLPVTTEEDHQPTWFALAPPTVPS
;
A
#
# COMPACT_ATOMS: atom_id res chain seq x y z
N MET A 1 -24.34 -10.71 14.12
CA MET A 1 -23.01 -10.09 13.87
C MET A 1 -21.98 -10.98 14.53
N SER A 2 -20.98 -11.51 13.83
CA SER A 2 -19.91 -12.27 14.50
C SER A 2 -19.09 -11.32 15.36
N GLU A 3 -18.85 -11.69 16.62
CA GLU A 3 -18.01 -10.94 17.54
C GLU A 3 -16.62 -10.70 16.90
N LYS A 4 -16.17 -9.44 16.86
CA LYS A 4 -14.85 -9.12 16.32
C LYS A 4 -13.80 -9.71 17.25
N LYS A 5 -12.86 -10.47 16.68
CA LYS A 5 -11.75 -11.03 17.45
C LYS A 5 -10.87 -9.90 18.02
N PRO A 6 -10.40 -10.02 19.28
CA PRO A 6 -9.46 -9.06 19.86
C PRO A 6 -8.27 -8.83 18.93
N ARG A 7 -7.90 -7.56 18.75
CA ARG A 7 -6.74 -7.15 17.95
C ARG A 7 -5.54 -6.97 18.86
N ILE A 8 -4.39 -7.41 18.38
CA ILE A 8 -3.10 -7.18 19.03
C ILE A 8 -2.31 -6.28 18.09
N MET A 9 -1.73 -5.23 18.65
CA MET A 9 -0.75 -4.41 17.96
C MET A 9 0.63 -4.71 18.53
N SER A 10 1.59 -4.96 17.64
CA SER A 10 3.00 -5.16 17.99
C SER A 10 3.82 -4.06 17.33
N ILE A 11 4.73 -3.51 18.12
CA ILE A 11 5.66 -2.45 17.71
C ILE A 11 7.08 -3.00 17.87
N GLY A 12 7.80 -3.12 16.77
CA GLY A 12 9.22 -3.47 16.75
C GLY A 12 10.07 -2.21 16.64
N LEU A 13 11.01 -2.01 17.57
CA LEU A 13 11.95 -0.88 17.56
C LEU A 13 13.38 -1.37 17.43
N HIS A 14 14.03 -0.95 16.36
CA HIS A 14 15.44 -1.19 16.13
C HIS A 14 16.21 0.06 16.54
N ILE A 15 16.87 0.01 17.69
CA ILE A 15 17.64 1.13 18.27
C ILE A 15 19.12 0.78 18.31
N ASP A 16 20.01 1.77 18.51
CA ASP A 16 21.44 1.48 18.66
C ASP A 16 21.74 1.01 20.09
N GLU A 17 22.91 0.38 20.25
CA GLU A 17 23.40 0.01 21.57
C GLU A 17 23.55 1.27 22.46
N GLY A 18 23.06 1.20 23.69
CA GLY A 18 23.05 2.32 24.65
C GLY A 18 21.82 3.24 24.56
N ASP A 19 20.97 3.11 23.54
CA ASP A 19 19.71 3.84 23.46
C ASP A 19 18.66 3.26 24.42
N ASN A 20 17.77 4.12 24.91
CA ASN A 20 16.64 3.75 25.78
C ASN A 20 15.30 4.02 25.10
N VAL A 21 14.27 3.24 25.41
CA VAL A 21 12.91 3.46 24.90
C VAL A 21 12.03 3.99 26.04
N HIS A 22 11.42 5.15 25.82
CA HIS A 22 10.47 5.76 26.76
C HIS A 22 9.07 5.70 26.16
N GLY A 23 8.11 5.16 26.91
CA GLY A 23 6.70 5.11 26.53
C GLY A 23 5.83 5.98 27.42
N VAL A 24 4.90 6.71 26.83
CA VAL A 24 3.91 7.51 27.54
C VAL A 24 2.52 7.13 27.01
N TRP A 25 1.66 6.67 27.91
CA TRP A 25 0.24 6.46 27.63
C TRP A 25 -0.55 7.71 28.04
N SER A 26 -1.33 8.25 27.12
CA SER A 26 -2.34 9.27 27.39
C SER A 26 -3.70 8.59 27.42
N GLU A 27 -4.33 8.56 28.58
CA GLU A 27 -5.69 8.01 28.73
C GLU A 27 -6.73 8.93 28.08
N GLU A 28 -6.58 10.25 28.17
CA GLU A 28 -7.48 11.20 27.52
C GLU A 28 -7.47 11.06 25.98
N ALA A 29 -6.28 10.97 25.38
CA ALA A 29 -6.14 10.79 23.94
C ALA A 29 -6.24 9.31 23.50
N GLN A 30 -6.35 8.37 24.45
CA GLN A 30 -6.25 6.92 24.22
C GLN A 30 -5.05 6.55 23.34
N ARG A 31 -3.88 7.12 23.66
CA ARG A 31 -2.71 7.14 22.77
C ARG A 31 -1.44 6.72 23.48
N MET A 32 -0.71 5.77 22.89
CA MET A 32 0.68 5.47 23.26
C MET A 32 1.62 6.28 22.38
N THR A 33 2.57 7.00 23.00
CA THR A 33 3.70 7.62 22.32
C THR A 33 4.97 6.97 22.80
N LEU A 34 5.86 6.64 21.88
CA LEU A 34 7.13 5.98 22.19
C LEU A 34 8.28 6.81 21.59
N ARG A 35 9.36 6.94 22.36
CA ARG A 35 10.54 7.75 22.04
C ARG A 35 11.81 6.96 22.27
N VAL A 36 12.77 7.11 21.36
CA VAL A 36 14.13 6.59 21.57
C VAL A 36 14.99 7.71 22.13
N ILE A 37 15.69 7.45 23.23
CA ILE A 37 16.46 8.44 23.98
C ILE A 37 17.93 8.03 24.02
N ARG A 38 18.82 8.95 23.63
CA ARG A 38 20.28 8.87 23.78
C ARG A 38 20.76 10.08 24.56
N ASP A 39 21.49 9.87 25.65
CA ASP A 39 22.04 10.94 26.48
C ASP A 39 21.00 12.01 26.89
N GLY A 40 19.78 11.56 27.24
CA GLY A 40 18.67 12.43 27.63
C GLY A 40 17.98 13.17 26.47
N LYS A 41 18.36 12.93 25.21
CA LYS A 41 17.77 13.56 24.02
C LYS A 41 17.04 12.55 23.15
N ALA A 42 15.93 12.97 22.55
CA ALA A 42 15.20 12.16 21.58
C ALA A 42 16.03 11.97 20.30
N VAL A 43 16.22 10.72 19.90
CA VAL A 43 16.89 10.30 18.67
C VAL A 43 15.94 9.46 17.82
N SER A 44 16.26 9.31 16.54
CA SER A 44 15.47 8.46 15.65
C SER A 44 15.81 6.99 15.87
N ALA A 45 14.80 6.13 15.94
CA ALA A 45 15.02 4.70 15.79
C ALA A 45 15.63 4.41 14.40
N ARG A 46 16.47 3.37 14.28
CA ARG A 46 16.96 2.91 12.97
C ARG A 46 15.80 2.47 12.10
N LYS A 47 14.87 1.73 12.69
CA LYS A 47 13.68 1.20 12.05
C LYS A 47 12.57 0.99 13.07
N VAL A 48 11.34 1.32 12.69
CA VAL A 48 10.13 1.05 13.46
C VAL A 48 9.21 0.19 12.60
N GLU A 49 8.74 -0.91 13.15
CA GLU A 49 7.71 -1.75 12.52
C GLU A 49 6.44 -1.68 13.36
N SER A 50 5.30 -1.42 12.74
CA SER A 50 3.98 -1.55 13.38
C SER A 50 3.20 -2.64 12.66
N THR A 51 2.69 -3.61 13.43
CA THR A 51 1.91 -4.73 12.91
C THR A 51 0.63 -4.90 13.74
N THR A 52 -0.51 -4.89 13.08
CA THR A 52 -1.81 -5.22 13.68
C THR A 52 -2.24 -6.61 13.25
N TYR A 53 -2.63 -7.47 14.20
CA TYR A 53 -3.01 -8.86 13.92
C TYR A 53 -4.02 -9.41 14.93
N TYR A 54 -4.46 -10.64 14.70
CA TYR A 54 -5.14 -11.45 15.72
C TYR A 54 -4.66 -12.90 15.66
N GLU A 55 -4.74 -13.59 16.79
CA GLU A 55 -4.28 -14.96 16.90
C GLU A 55 -5.17 -15.95 16.12
N ARG A 56 -4.53 -16.95 15.51
CA ARG A 56 -5.18 -18.14 14.94
C ARG A 56 -4.32 -19.36 15.26
N PRO A 57 -4.88 -20.58 15.28
CA PRO A 57 -4.16 -21.78 15.74
C PRO A 57 -2.84 -22.09 15.02
N LYS A 58 -2.71 -21.76 13.72
CA LYS A 58 -1.50 -22.04 12.93
C LYS A 58 -0.50 -20.89 12.91
N LYS A 59 -0.98 -19.69 12.58
CA LYS A 59 -0.19 -18.46 12.51
C LYS A 59 -1.10 -17.25 12.72
N PRO A 60 -0.63 -16.16 13.33
CA PRO A 60 -1.39 -14.92 13.41
C PRO A 60 -1.87 -14.46 12.02
N LYS A 61 -3.10 -13.97 11.92
CA LYS A 61 -3.56 -13.27 10.70
C LYS A 61 -3.18 -11.81 10.85
N ILE A 62 -2.19 -11.41 10.07
CA ILE A 62 -1.76 -10.03 9.93
C ILE A 62 -2.86 -9.26 9.17
N LEU A 63 -3.26 -8.13 9.72
CA LEU A 63 -4.26 -7.23 9.15
C LEU A 63 -3.60 -6.07 8.41
N SER A 64 -2.59 -5.47 9.04
CA SER A 64 -1.75 -4.43 8.47
C SER A 64 -0.32 -4.58 9.00
N ARG A 65 0.65 -4.18 8.18
CA ARG A 65 2.06 -4.06 8.56
C ARG A 65 2.70 -2.91 7.82
N GLN A 66 3.36 -2.05 8.58
CA GLN A 66 4.04 -0.85 8.08
C GLN A 66 5.43 -0.73 8.70
N GLU A 67 6.35 -0.15 7.94
CA GLU A 67 7.71 0.14 8.35
C GLU A 67 7.99 1.63 8.19
N PHE A 68 8.53 2.26 9.23
CA PHE A 68 8.93 3.65 9.23
C PHE A 68 10.44 3.78 9.28
N SER A 69 10.97 4.72 8.49
CA SER A 69 12.38 5.08 8.49
C SER A 69 12.60 6.29 9.40
N ARG A 70 13.56 6.20 10.34
CA ARG A 70 14.12 7.34 11.09
C ARG A 70 13.13 8.31 11.76
N SER A 71 12.08 7.82 12.43
CA SER A 71 11.23 8.72 13.23
C SER A 71 11.78 8.98 14.64
N ARG A 72 11.79 10.26 15.07
CA ARG A 72 12.16 10.70 16.43
C ARG A 72 11.02 10.52 17.44
N ASP A 73 9.79 10.70 16.96
CA ASP A 73 8.54 10.48 17.68
C ASP A 73 7.68 9.59 16.78
N PHE A 74 7.20 8.46 17.28
CA PHE A 74 6.26 7.66 16.51
C PHE A 74 5.00 7.44 17.33
N THR A 75 3.88 7.67 16.66
CA THR A 75 2.56 7.41 17.20
C THR A 75 2.00 6.15 16.60
N VAL A 76 1.19 5.48 17.41
CA VAL A 76 0.74 4.11 17.21
C VAL A 76 -0.58 4.06 16.40
N SER A 77 -0.90 5.13 15.66
CA SER A 77 -2.16 5.27 14.91
C SER A 77 -1.91 5.18 13.39
N ASP A 78 -2.70 4.34 12.72
CA ASP A 78 -2.70 4.22 11.26
C ASP A 78 -3.10 5.58 10.63
N GLU A 79 -3.98 6.35 11.26
CA GLU A 79 -4.43 7.67 10.83
C GLU A 79 -3.35 8.74 10.96
N GLU A 80 -2.51 8.70 11.99
CA GLU A 80 -1.34 9.59 12.06
C GLU A 80 -0.26 9.18 11.06
N SER A 81 -0.18 7.88 10.75
CA SER A 81 0.81 7.34 9.82
C SER A 81 0.62 7.82 8.38
N VAL A 82 -0.62 8.11 7.95
CA VAL A 82 -0.87 8.65 6.60
C VAL A 82 -0.27 10.04 6.40
N GLN A 83 -0.09 10.81 7.48
CA GLN A 83 0.44 12.19 7.44
C GLN A 83 1.96 12.23 7.21
N LEU A 84 2.63 11.09 7.30
CA LEU A 84 4.07 10.97 7.04
C LEU A 84 4.40 10.99 5.54
N PHE A 85 3.39 10.85 4.68
CA PHE A 85 3.58 10.76 3.24
C PHE A 85 3.02 12.00 2.54
N SER A 86 3.73 12.48 1.54
CA SER A 86 3.23 13.52 0.65
C SER A 86 2.10 13.00 -0.22
N GLN A 87 2.15 11.71 -0.60
CA GLN A 87 1.03 11.02 -1.24
C GLN A 87 0.95 9.56 -0.77
N LEU A 88 -0.27 9.10 -0.52
CA LEU A 88 -0.59 7.73 -0.13
C LEU A 88 -1.56 7.14 -1.15
N TRP A 89 -1.17 5.97 -1.66
CA TRP A 89 -1.93 5.23 -2.67
C TRP A 89 -2.16 3.81 -2.18
N ALA A 90 -3.26 3.18 -2.58
CA ALA A 90 -3.40 1.73 -2.55
C ALA A 90 -3.56 1.21 -3.95
N ILE A 91 -3.03 0.04 -4.25
CA ILE A 91 -3.21 -0.63 -5.53
C ILE A 91 -3.57 -2.10 -5.30
N ASP A 92 -4.55 -2.57 -6.05
CA ASP A 92 -4.92 -3.98 -6.12
C ASP A 92 -5.09 -4.40 -7.58
N THR A 93 -4.81 -5.67 -7.89
CA THR A 93 -4.88 -6.22 -9.25
C THR A 93 -5.81 -7.42 -9.30
N ASN A 94 -6.88 -7.30 -10.10
CA ASN A 94 -7.78 -8.39 -10.41
C ASN A 94 -7.53 -8.95 -11.81
N HIS A 95 -7.76 -10.25 -11.98
CA HIS A 95 -7.55 -10.95 -13.26
C HIS A 95 -8.79 -11.74 -13.68
N LYS A 96 -9.00 -11.86 -14.99
CA LYS A 96 -10.06 -12.69 -15.58
C LYS A 96 -9.75 -13.06 -17.04
N GLU A 97 -10.14 -14.25 -17.45
CA GLU A 97 -10.19 -14.61 -18.89
C GLU A 97 -11.42 -13.96 -19.53
N ILE A 98 -11.18 -13.10 -20.54
CA ILE A 98 -12.19 -12.33 -21.26
C ILE A 98 -11.93 -12.46 -22.76
N PHE A 99 -12.91 -12.96 -23.51
CA PHE A 99 -12.81 -13.21 -24.97
C PHE A 99 -11.58 -14.05 -25.38
N GLY A 100 -11.21 -15.05 -24.56
CA GLY A 100 -10.05 -15.91 -24.82
C GLY A 100 -8.68 -15.29 -24.51
N HIS A 101 -8.67 -14.13 -23.87
CA HIS A 101 -7.44 -13.44 -23.45
C HIS A 101 -7.44 -13.23 -21.93
N SER A 102 -6.27 -13.43 -21.32
CA SER A 102 -6.02 -13.10 -19.92
C SER A 102 -5.96 -11.59 -19.75
N ALA A 103 -6.97 -11.03 -19.09
CA ALA A 103 -7.08 -9.61 -18.80
C ALA A 103 -6.78 -9.35 -17.32
N ASN A 104 -5.89 -8.39 -17.07
CA ASN A 104 -5.60 -7.88 -15.74
C ASN A 104 -6.08 -6.42 -15.65
N ALA A 105 -6.68 -6.06 -14.52
CA ALA A 105 -7.00 -4.68 -14.18
C ALA A 105 -6.43 -4.38 -12.80
N ALA A 106 -5.53 -3.41 -12.74
CA ALA A 106 -5.05 -2.85 -11.48
C ALA A 106 -5.66 -1.47 -11.26
N VAL A 107 -6.13 -1.17 -10.05
CA VAL A 107 -6.71 0.14 -9.74
C VAL A 107 -5.99 0.78 -8.58
N ALA A 108 -5.60 2.04 -8.76
CA ALA A 108 -5.03 2.88 -7.72
C ALA A 108 -6.10 3.76 -7.06
N THR A 109 -6.18 3.66 -5.73
CA THR A 109 -6.98 4.51 -4.86
C THR A 109 -6.09 5.52 -4.16
N VAL A 110 -6.41 6.81 -4.29
CA VAL A 110 -5.71 7.88 -3.56
C VAL A 110 -6.31 8.04 -2.17
N CYS A 111 -5.47 8.36 -1.19
CA CYS A 111 -5.89 8.79 0.15
C CYS A 111 -5.35 10.19 0.45
N GLY A 112 -6.20 11.04 1.02
CA GLY A 112 -5.77 12.31 1.59
C GLY A 112 -4.79 12.07 2.74
N THR A 113 -3.68 12.80 2.73
CA THR A 113 -2.62 12.74 3.76
C THR A 113 -2.74 13.85 4.80
N ASP A 114 -3.82 14.65 4.72
CA ASP A 114 -4.20 15.69 5.67
C ASP A 114 -4.87 15.13 6.96
N GLY A 115 -4.97 13.81 7.07
CA GLY A 115 -5.65 13.14 8.17
C GLY A 115 -7.18 13.08 8.02
N SER A 116 -7.76 13.58 6.91
CA SER A 116 -9.21 13.48 6.68
C SER A 116 -9.70 12.05 6.48
N GLY A 117 -8.80 11.14 6.10
CA GLY A 117 -9.16 9.77 5.72
C GLY A 117 -10.02 9.70 4.45
N THR A 118 -10.11 10.78 3.67
CA THR A 118 -10.84 10.80 2.40
C THR A 118 -10.10 9.97 1.37
N TYR A 119 -10.78 9.05 0.70
CA TYR A 119 -10.17 8.24 -0.36
C TYR A 119 -11.14 7.91 -1.48
N TYR A 120 -10.60 7.70 -2.68
CA TYR A 120 -11.38 7.27 -3.85
C TYR A 120 -10.47 6.68 -4.94
N PRO A 121 -10.98 5.72 -5.74
CA PRO A 121 -10.25 5.19 -6.88
C PRO A 121 -10.14 6.26 -7.97
N VAL A 122 -8.95 6.43 -8.56
CA VAL A 122 -8.70 7.50 -9.54
C VAL A 122 -8.08 7.04 -10.85
N LEU A 123 -7.40 5.90 -10.84
CA LEU A 123 -6.65 5.45 -11.99
C LEU A 123 -6.76 3.93 -12.12
N ALA A 124 -7.15 3.47 -13.30
CA ALA A 124 -7.11 2.06 -13.66
C ALA A 124 -6.04 1.81 -14.71
N MET A 125 -5.39 0.67 -14.59
CA MET A 125 -4.40 0.13 -15.51
C MET A 125 -4.93 -1.19 -16.03
N VAL A 126 -5.01 -1.35 -17.34
CA VAL A 126 -5.41 -2.61 -17.99
C VAL A 126 -4.26 -3.12 -18.84
N PHE A 127 -3.96 -4.41 -18.69
CA PHE A 127 -2.88 -5.08 -19.39
C PHE A 127 -3.18 -6.57 -19.56
N GLY A 128 -2.52 -7.18 -20.54
CA GLY A 128 -2.70 -8.59 -20.85
C GLY A 128 -1.91 -9.52 -19.93
N LYS A 129 -1.81 -10.77 -20.36
CA LYS A 129 -0.95 -11.77 -19.71
C LYS A 129 0.50 -11.26 -19.62
N VAL A 130 1.08 -11.38 -18.44
CA VAL A 130 2.51 -11.21 -18.17
C VAL A 130 3.14 -12.58 -17.88
N SER A 131 4.45 -12.70 -18.09
CA SER A 131 5.29 -13.82 -17.68
C SER A 131 5.57 -13.84 -16.17
N GLY A 132 5.68 -12.67 -15.55
CA GLY A 132 5.87 -12.48 -14.11
C GLY A 132 4.58 -12.48 -13.30
N ASN A 133 4.64 -11.94 -12.08
CA ASN A 133 3.47 -11.69 -11.24
C ASN A 133 2.75 -10.40 -11.72
N PRO A 134 1.45 -10.48 -12.14
CA PRO A 134 0.68 -9.30 -12.56
C PRO A 134 0.62 -8.18 -11.52
N GLU A 135 0.56 -8.50 -10.23
CA GLU A 135 0.52 -7.49 -9.16
C GLU A 135 1.84 -6.73 -9.10
N LEU A 136 2.98 -7.43 -9.10
CA LEU A 136 4.31 -6.81 -9.09
C LEU A 136 4.56 -5.96 -10.35
N PHE A 137 4.09 -6.43 -11.51
CA PHE A 137 4.09 -5.65 -12.74
C PHE A 137 3.30 -4.34 -12.57
N ALA A 138 2.09 -4.43 -12.03
CA ALA A 138 1.24 -3.26 -11.79
C ALA A 138 1.87 -2.28 -10.78
N TRP A 139 2.49 -2.76 -9.71
CA TRP A 139 3.14 -1.87 -8.73
C TRP A 139 4.26 -1.08 -9.38
N ARG A 140 5.13 -1.76 -10.13
CA ARG A 140 6.19 -1.12 -10.90
C ARG A 140 5.63 -0.05 -11.84
N ARG A 141 4.66 -0.41 -12.69
CA ARG A 141 4.11 0.50 -13.70
C ARG A 141 3.42 1.71 -13.07
N PHE A 142 2.75 1.52 -11.93
CA PHE A 142 2.16 2.63 -11.19
C PHE A 142 3.23 3.58 -10.62
N ILE A 143 4.29 3.04 -10.03
CA ILE A 143 5.40 3.86 -9.49
C ILE A 143 6.09 4.64 -10.62
N GLU A 144 6.42 3.99 -11.73
CA GLU A 144 7.00 4.65 -12.92
C GLU A 144 6.09 5.76 -13.45
N PHE A 145 4.77 5.51 -13.53
CA PHE A 145 3.78 6.51 -13.91
C PHE A 145 3.82 7.71 -12.97
N ALA A 146 3.77 7.47 -11.65
CA ALA A 146 3.80 8.54 -10.65
C ALA A 146 5.09 9.36 -10.73
N GLN A 147 6.25 8.71 -10.90
CA GLN A 147 7.55 9.37 -11.07
C GLN A 147 7.63 10.22 -12.35
N GLY A 148 6.89 9.86 -13.40
CA GLY A 148 6.82 10.62 -14.64
C GLY A 148 5.95 11.87 -14.58
N THR A 149 5.22 12.10 -13.48
CA THR A 149 4.36 13.28 -13.35
C THR A 149 5.14 14.52 -12.92
N SER A 150 4.68 15.72 -13.33
CA SER A 150 5.32 16.98 -12.95
C SER A 150 5.17 17.34 -11.47
N SER A 151 4.27 16.67 -10.75
CA SER A 151 4.05 16.83 -9.31
C SER A 151 4.89 15.87 -8.46
N TYR A 152 5.70 15.02 -9.09
CA TYR A 152 6.62 14.15 -8.37
C TYR A 152 7.82 14.93 -7.84
N ASP A 153 8.12 14.73 -6.57
CA ASP A 153 9.26 15.31 -5.86
C ASP A 153 10.11 14.17 -5.30
N ALA A 154 11.36 14.07 -5.75
CA ALA A 154 12.26 12.99 -5.31
C ALA A 154 12.62 13.06 -3.81
N GLU A 155 12.45 14.24 -3.18
CA GLU A 155 12.74 14.45 -1.76
C GLU A 155 11.51 14.16 -0.87
N ALA A 156 10.31 14.14 -1.45
CA ALA A 156 9.07 13.80 -0.77
C ALA A 156 8.96 12.30 -0.48
N GLN A 157 8.17 11.91 0.54
CA GLN A 157 7.91 10.52 0.89
C GLN A 157 6.58 10.03 0.32
N TYR A 158 6.59 8.86 -0.31
CA TYR A 158 5.42 8.24 -0.93
C TYR A 158 5.15 6.87 -0.31
N ALA A 159 3.88 6.48 -0.28
CA ALA A 159 3.50 5.14 0.15
C ALA A 159 2.53 4.47 -0.83
N LEU A 160 2.73 3.17 -1.00
CA LEU A 160 1.86 2.29 -1.77
C LEU A 160 1.39 1.14 -0.86
N VAL A 161 0.11 1.14 -0.54
CA VAL A 161 -0.55 0.05 0.17
C VAL A 161 -0.83 -1.06 -0.81
N VAL A 162 -0.50 -2.29 -0.41
CA VAL A 162 -0.65 -3.52 -1.19
C VAL A 162 -1.17 -4.64 -0.29
N ASP A 163 -1.76 -5.69 -0.85
CA ASP A 163 -2.37 -6.79 -0.09
C ASP A 163 -1.69 -8.15 -0.25
N SER A 164 -0.59 -8.19 -1.00
CA SER A 164 0.19 -9.38 -1.24
C SER A 164 1.66 -9.20 -0.83
N GLU A 165 2.45 -10.26 -1.04
CA GLU A 165 3.91 -10.26 -0.83
C GLU A 165 4.38 -9.81 0.57
N LEU A 166 3.55 -10.04 1.61
CA LEU A 166 3.84 -9.67 3.00
C LEU A 166 5.26 -10.06 3.48
N SER A 167 5.74 -11.23 3.07
CA SER A 167 7.09 -11.70 3.45
C SER A 167 8.22 -11.03 2.68
N MET A 168 7.93 -10.47 1.50
CA MET A 168 8.90 -9.79 0.64
C MET A 168 8.96 -8.29 0.89
N ILE A 169 7.87 -7.67 1.37
CA ILE A 169 7.79 -6.22 1.62
C ILE A 169 9.01 -5.66 2.38
N PRO A 170 9.55 -6.27 3.45
CA PRO A 170 10.77 -5.77 4.10
C PRO A 170 11.96 -5.70 3.14
N LYS A 171 12.15 -6.72 2.30
CA LYS A 171 13.22 -6.79 1.28
C LYS A 171 13.01 -5.84 0.11
N LEU A 172 11.76 -5.51 -0.18
CA LEU A 172 11.42 -4.52 -1.21
C LEU A 172 11.67 -3.11 -0.67
N ASN A 173 11.26 -2.84 0.57
CA ASN A 173 11.43 -1.55 1.25
C ASN A 173 12.88 -1.18 1.55
N ASP A 174 13.75 -2.17 1.76
CA ASP A 174 15.20 -1.97 1.95
C ASP A 174 16.01 -2.04 0.64
N GLN A 175 15.33 -2.20 -0.50
CA GLN A 175 15.92 -2.34 -1.84
C GLN A 175 16.86 -3.55 -1.98
N SER A 176 16.77 -4.57 -1.13
CA SER A 176 17.56 -5.81 -1.24
C SER A 176 16.99 -6.79 -2.27
N ALA A 177 15.73 -6.61 -2.68
CA ALA A 177 15.10 -7.36 -3.76
C ALA A 177 14.38 -6.42 -4.74
N PRO A 178 14.36 -6.75 -6.04
CA PRO A 178 13.56 -6.01 -7.02
C PRO A 178 12.06 -6.31 -6.83
N ILE A 179 11.21 -5.35 -7.16
CA ILE A 179 9.76 -5.53 -7.27
C ILE A 179 9.46 -6.40 -8.48
N HIS A 180 9.98 -6.03 -9.65
CA HIS A 180 9.62 -6.68 -10.91
C HIS A 180 10.73 -6.52 -11.94
N GLY A 181 11.27 -7.63 -12.45
CA GLY A 181 12.44 -7.62 -13.33
C GLY A 181 13.66 -7.05 -12.59
N GLN A 182 14.26 -5.99 -13.14
CA GLN A 182 15.39 -5.27 -12.52
C GLN A 182 14.95 -3.98 -11.81
N PHE A 183 13.66 -3.74 -11.66
CA PHE A 183 13.13 -2.55 -11.01
C PHE A 183 13.10 -2.71 -9.49
N TYR A 184 13.88 -1.89 -8.79
CA TYR A 184 13.88 -1.81 -7.32
C TYR A 184 12.97 -0.68 -6.85
N LEU A 185 12.35 -0.83 -5.68
CA LEU A 185 11.53 0.22 -5.08
C LEU A 185 12.38 1.49 -4.91
N PRO A 186 11.95 2.68 -5.35
CA PRO A 186 12.73 3.90 -5.13
C PRO A 186 12.86 4.24 -3.64
N LYS A 187 13.97 4.88 -3.23
CA LYS A 187 14.30 5.13 -1.82
C LYS A 187 13.25 5.93 -1.05
N ASN A 188 12.52 6.79 -1.76
CA ASN A 188 11.50 7.66 -1.21
C ASN A 188 10.09 7.05 -1.26
N TRP A 189 9.97 5.78 -1.62
CA TRP A 189 8.73 5.01 -1.57
C TRP A 189 8.75 3.98 -0.43
N LYS A 190 7.57 3.70 0.12
CA LYS A 190 7.35 2.62 1.08
C LYS A 190 6.14 1.79 0.69
N LEU A 191 6.31 0.47 0.73
CA LEU A 191 5.22 -0.49 0.64
C LEU A 191 4.64 -0.74 2.03
N ILE A 192 3.32 -0.70 2.12
CA ILE A 192 2.54 -0.98 3.34
C ILE A 192 1.64 -2.17 3.04
N TYR A 193 1.67 -3.19 3.89
CA TYR A 193 0.75 -4.32 3.75
C TYR A 193 -0.59 -4.01 4.43
N ALA A 194 -1.69 -4.31 3.75
CA ALA A 194 -3.03 -4.33 4.34
C ALA A 194 -3.92 -5.40 3.70
N THR A 195 -4.90 -5.93 4.42
CA THR A 195 -5.83 -6.95 3.89
C THR A 195 -7.22 -6.37 3.65
N SER A 196 -7.82 -6.66 2.50
CA SER A 196 -9.24 -6.34 2.20
C SER A 196 -10.23 -7.23 2.97
N ASP A 197 -9.82 -8.45 3.32
CA ASP A 197 -10.68 -9.48 3.93
C ASP A 197 -11.32 -9.07 5.26
N SER A 198 -10.62 -8.24 6.04
CA SER A 198 -10.96 -7.93 7.42
C SER A 198 -10.24 -6.68 7.89
N GLY A 199 -10.65 -6.11 9.03
CA GLY A 199 -9.92 -4.97 9.60
C GLY A 199 -10.32 -3.62 9.00
N LYS A 200 -11.56 -3.47 8.52
CA LYS A 200 -12.07 -2.22 7.90
C LYS A 200 -12.07 -1.00 8.84
N GLU A 201 -11.76 -1.20 10.12
CA GLU A 201 -11.40 -0.11 11.04
C GLU A 201 -10.13 0.64 10.61
N SER A 202 -9.14 -0.02 9.98
CA SER A 202 -7.92 0.62 9.49
C SER A 202 -8.14 1.27 8.14
N ILE A 203 -7.64 2.50 7.97
CA ILE A 203 -7.68 3.21 6.69
C ILE A 203 -7.01 2.39 5.58
N PHE A 204 -5.87 1.75 5.84
CA PHE A 204 -5.16 0.97 4.82
C PHE A 204 -5.99 -0.20 4.26
N ASN A 205 -6.72 -0.89 5.13
CA ASN A 205 -7.60 -1.99 4.75
C ASN A 205 -8.82 -1.49 3.93
N GLN A 206 -9.31 -0.28 4.24
CA GLN A 206 -10.35 0.38 3.45
C GLN A 206 -9.85 0.76 2.05
N LEU A 207 -8.62 1.29 1.93
CA LEU A 207 -8.02 1.66 0.65
C LEU A 207 -7.85 0.46 -0.29
N ILE A 208 -7.36 -0.68 0.23
CA ILE A 208 -7.25 -1.91 -0.57
C ILE A 208 -8.63 -2.40 -0.99
N ALA A 209 -9.61 -2.44 -0.09
CA ALA A 209 -10.97 -2.87 -0.43
C ALA A 209 -11.62 -1.97 -1.51
N SER A 210 -11.30 -0.67 -1.50
CA SER A 210 -11.73 0.27 -2.55
C SER A 210 -11.11 -0.07 -3.91
N SER A 211 -9.81 -0.33 -3.91
CA SER A 211 -9.03 -0.70 -5.11
C SER A 211 -9.52 -2.01 -5.71
N ASP A 212 -9.70 -3.06 -4.90
CA ASP A 212 -10.23 -4.36 -5.31
C ASP A 212 -11.63 -4.24 -5.93
N SER A 213 -12.54 -3.55 -5.24
CA SER A 213 -13.90 -3.31 -5.73
C SER A 213 -13.90 -2.58 -7.09
N ALA A 214 -13.03 -1.58 -7.25
CA ALA A 214 -12.91 -0.82 -8.47
C ALA A 214 -12.27 -1.64 -9.61
N ALA A 215 -11.23 -2.42 -9.34
CA ALA A 215 -10.61 -3.30 -10.31
C ALA A 215 -11.61 -4.34 -10.86
N SER A 216 -12.42 -4.92 -9.97
CA SER A 216 -13.54 -5.80 -10.34
C SER A 216 -14.61 -5.10 -11.20
N LYS A 217 -14.86 -3.80 -11.01
CA LYS A 217 -15.75 -3.01 -11.89
C LYS A 217 -15.12 -2.76 -13.25
N VAL A 218 -13.83 -2.41 -13.30
CA VAL A 218 -13.09 -2.19 -14.55
C VAL A 218 -13.11 -3.45 -15.42
N LEU A 219 -12.81 -4.63 -14.86
CA LEU A 219 -12.88 -5.90 -15.60
C LEU A 219 -14.27 -6.15 -16.21
N ARG A 220 -15.34 -5.86 -15.46
CA ARG A 220 -16.71 -6.00 -15.98
C ARG A 220 -17.00 -5.03 -17.13
N LEU A 221 -16.49 -3.80 -17.05
CA LEU A 221 -16.69 -2.79 -18.09
C LEU A 221 -15.94 -3.15 -19.38
N ILE A 222 -14.68 -3.56 -19.29
CA ILE A 222 -13.91 -3.92 -20.48
C ILE A 222 -14.47 -5.18 -21.17
N ALA A 223 -15.07 -6.10 -20.40
CA ALA A 223 -15.74 -7.30 -20.90
C ALA A 223 -17.01 -7.05 -21.71
N THR A 224 -17.47 -5.80 -21.85
CA THR A 224 -18.72 -5.49 -22.57
C THR A 224 -18.58 -5.53 -24.10
N LYS A 225 -17.36 -5.38 -24.64
CA LYS A 225 -17.10 -5.35 -26.09
C LYS A 225 -15.78 -6.05 -26.40
N GLU A 226 -15.81 -6.99 -27.34
CA GLU A 226 -14.62 -7.71 -27.81
C GLU A 226 -13.59 -6.78 -28.47
N SER A 227 -14.03 -5.69 -29.09
CA SER A 227 -13.12 -4.67 -29.65
C SER A 227 -12.23 -3.98 -28.61
N ASN A 228 -12.52 -4.13 -27.31
CA ASN A 228 -11.67 -3.63 -26.25
C ASN A 228 -10.41 -4.49 -26.04
N VAL A 229 -10.33 -5.73 -26.56
CA VAL A 229 -9.20 -6.66 -26.37
C VAL A 229 -7.84 -6.05 -26.66
N LYS A 230 -7.78 -5.07 -27.58
CA LYS A 230 -6.59 -4.26 -27.85
C LYS A 230 -5.91 -3.65 -26.60
N HIS A 231 -6.64 -3.48 -25.50
CA HIS A 231 -6.14 -2.92 -24.25
C HIS A 231 -5.46 -3.96 -23.34
N TRP A 232 -5.64 -5.26 -23.59
CA TRP A 232 -5.03 -6.34 -22.79
C TRP A 232 -4.47 -7.47 -23.67
N LEU A 233 -3.90 -7.12 -24.82
CA LEU A 233 -3.10 -8.07 -25.58
C LEU A 233 -1.92 -8.57 -24.72
N PRO A 234 -1.46 -9.82 -24.90
CA PRO A 234 -0.36 -10.38 -24.13
C PRO A 234 0.87 -9.46 -24.14
N VAL A 235 1.45 -9.24 -22.97
CA VAL A 235 2.65 -8.43 -22.81
C VAL A 235 3.85 -9.23 -23.31
N THR A 236 4.44 -8.79 -24.42
CA THR A 236 5.58 -9.49 -25.04
C THR A 236 6.91 -9.11 -24.40
N THR A 237 7.07 -7.83 -24.03
CA THR A 237 8.26 -7.29 -23.38
C THR A 237 7.83 -6.46 -22.18
N GLU A 238 7.92 -7.04 -20.99
CA GLU A 238 7.44 -6.38 -19.77
C GLU A 238 8.25 -5.15 -19.36
N GLU A 239 9.47 -4.98 -19.86
CA GLU A 239 10.33 -3.82 -19.56
C GLU A 239 9.82 -2.54 -20.24
N ASP A 240 9.36 -2.64 -21.49
CA ASP A 240 8.96 -1.49 -22.31
C ASP A 240 7.45 -1.34 -22.47
N HIS A 241 6.66 -2.35 -22.10
CA HIS A 241 5.21 -2.34 -22.28
C HIS A 241 4.51 -1.22 -21.52
N GLN A 242 3.85 -0.34 -22.27
CA GLN A 242 2.97 0.67 -21.70
C GLN A 242 1.54 0.10 -21.59
N PRO A 243 1.01 -0.11 -20.37
CA PRO A 243 -0.34 -0.59 -20.20
C PRO A 243 -1.35 0.49 -20.61
N THR A 244 -2.61 0.11 -20.81
CA THR A 244 -3.67 1.10 -21.05
C THR A 244 -4.11 1.72 -19.73
N TRP A 245 -4.03 3.05 -19.64
CA TRP A 245 -4.49 3.81 -18.48
C TRP A 245 -5.88 4.39 -18.70
N PHE A 246 -6.73 4.32 -17.67
CA PHE A 246 -8.04 4.96 -17.63
C PHE A 246 -8.18 5.81 -16.37
N ALA A 247 -8.50 7.09 -16.54
CA ALA A 247 -8.91 7.92 -15.41
C ALA A 247 -10.28 7.46 -14.91
N LEU A 248 -10.43 7.31 -13.59
CA LEU A 248 -11.70 7.04 -12.94
C LEU A 248 -12.25 8.37 -12.42
N ALA A 249 -13.52 8.65 -12.73
CA ALA A 249 -14.17 9.84 -12.23
C ALA A 249 -14.21 9.79 -10.69
N PRO A 250 -13.86 10.88 -9.98
CA PRO A 250 -14.08 10.94 -8.55
C PRO A 250 -15.58 10.74 -8.26
N PRO A 251 -15.93 10.13 -7.11
CA PRO A 251 -17.33 9.99 -6.72
C PRO A 251 -17.97 11.38 -6.69
N THR A 252 -19.11 11.53 -7.37
CA THR A 252 -19.93 12.74 -7.27
C THR A 252 -20.39 12.86 -5.83
N VAL A 253 -19.87 13.85 -5.10
CA VAL A 253 -20.39 14.20 -3.78
C VAL A 253 -21.84 14.63 -3.97
N PRO A 254 -22.83 13.97 -3.34
CA PRO A 254 -24.20 14.46 -3.37
C PRO A 254 -24.22 15.85 -2.73
N SER A 255 -24.68 16.84 -3.49
CA SER A 255 -25.00 18.19 -3.01
C SER A 255 -26.15 18.16 -2.01
#